data_AF-A0A438F7V8-F1
#
_entry.id   AF-A0A438F7V8-F1
#
_cell.length_a   1.000
_cell.length_b   1.000
_cell.length_c   1.000
_cell.angle_alpha   90.00
_cell.angle_beta   90.00
_cell.angle_gamma   90.00
#
_symmetry.space_group_name_H-M   'P 1'
#
loop_
_entity.id
_entity.type
_entity.pdbx_description
1 polymer ?
#
loop_
_entity_poly.entity_id
_entity_poly.type
_entity_poly.pdbx_seq_one_letter_code
_entity_poly.pdbx_strand_id
1 'polypeptide(L)'
;MIDCLLLQNPPSVPTLVAVKWASWLRNSAFIVDWHNFGYTLLGLSLGRSSRFVALYHWFEKYYGKAANGSLCVTRAMQHELAQNWGIKATVLYDQPPEFFRPTPMEEKHKLFCRLHKDLCHPRGGQDCVTAGTMELWNQDTDETLFTAKMDTDIFLKSNRPALVVSSTSW
;
A
#
# COMPACT_ATOMS: atom_id res chain seq x y z
N MET A 1 30.66 -17.04 9.70
CA MET A 1 29.48 -17.86 10.07
C MET A 1 28.26 -16.99 9.81
N ILE A 2 27.15 -17.52 9.29
CA ILE A 2 25.92 -16.75 9.15
C ILE A 2 25.10 -17.06 10.39
N ASP A 3 24.81 -16.05 11.21
CA ASP A 3 24.09 -16.25 12.47
C ASP A 3 22.57 -16.27 12.26
N CYS A 4 22.09 -15.50 11.28
CA CYS A 4 20.66 -15.37 10.98
C CYS A 4 20.40 -15.16 9.48
N LEU A 5 19.31 -15.74 8.99
CA LEU A 5 18.74 -15.54 7.65
C LEU A 5 17.36 -14.92 7.79
N LEU A 6 17.21 -13.70 7.26
CA LEU A 6 15.94 -12.98 7.20
C LEU A 6 15.34 -13.13 5.79
N LEU A 7 14.12 -13.66 5.71
CA LEU A 7 13.38 -13.76 4.46
C LEU A 7 12.25 -12.72 4.44
N GLN A 8 12.28 -11.81 3.47
CA GLN A 8 11.15 -10.91 3.18
C GLN A 8 10.14 -11.61 2.25
N ASN A 9 8.92 -11.85 2.75
CA ASN A 9 7.80 -12.36 1.96
C ASN A 9 7.10 -11.15 1.29
N PRO A 10 7.01 -11.05 -0.06
CA PRO A 10 6.91 -12.16 -1.01
C PRO A 10 8.18 -12.40 -1.83
N PRO A 11 8.84 -13.56 -1.63
CA PRO A 11 8.45 -14.80 -2.31
C PRO A 11 8.36 -15.99 -1.34
N SER A 12 7.17 -16.57 -1.20
CA SER A 12 6.90 -17.56 -0.16
C SER A 12 7.37 -18.97 -0.57
N VAL A 13 6.96 -19.48 -1.73
CA VAL A 13 7.35 -20.83 -2.21
C VAL A 13 8.03 -20.66 -3.58
N PRO A 14 9.27 -21.17 -3.83
CA PRO A 14 10.07 -22.17 -3.08
C PRO A 14 11.06 -21.59 -2.06
N THR A 15 11.15 -20.27 -1.91
CA THR A 15 12.22 -19.61 -1.15
C THR A 15 12.18 -19.94 0.34
N LEU A 16 11.00 -20.07 0.96
CA LEU A 16 10.86 -20.53 2.35
C LEU A 16 11.53 -21.90 2.56
N VAL A 17 11.41 -22.82 1.59
CA VAL A 17 11.99 -24.16 1.65
C VAL A 17 13.51 -24.08 1.54
N ALA A 18 13.99 -23.35 0.52
CA ALA A 18 15.42 -23.20 0.28
C ALA A 18 16.15 -22.53 1.46
N VAL A 19 15.58 -21.47 2.02
CA VAL A 19 16.16 -20.76 3.17
C VAL A 19 16.09 -21.61 4.43
N LYS A 20 15.02 -22.38 4.66
CA LYS A 20 14.96 -23.30 5.79
C LYS A 20 16.03 -24.38 5.70
N TRP A 21 16.23 -24.95 4.52
CA TRP A 21 17.29 -25.94 4.28
C TRP A 21 18.69 -25.34 4.46
N ALA A 22 18.93 -24.14 3.93
CA ALA A 22 20.19 -23.42 4.11
C ALA A 22 20.45 -23.10 5.59
N SER A 23 19.44 -22.64 6.32
CA SER A 23 19.48 -22.39 7.77
C SER A 23 19.85 -23.66 8.54
N TRP A 24 19.24 -24.80 8.19
CA TRP A 24 19.54 -26.08 8.84
C TRP A 24 20.98 -26.55 8.58
N LEU A 25 21.46 -26.47 7.33
CA LEU A 25 22.84 -26.83 6.97
C LEU A 25 23.90 -25.93 7.62
N ARG A 26 23.56 -24.67 7.91
CA ARG A 26 24.47 -23.67 8.46
C ARG A 26 24.28 -23.44 9.97
N ASN A 27 23.31 -24.11 10.59
CA ASN A 27 22.89 -23.89 11.97
C ASN A 27 22.56 -22.41 12.27
N SER A 28 21.97 -21.71 11.30
CA SER A 28 21.61 -20.29 11.39
C SER A 28 20.15 -20.12 11.82
N ALA A 29 19.83 -19.05 12.55
CA ALA A 29 18.45 -18.69 12.86
C ALA A 29 17.70 -18.32 11.56
N PHE A 30 16.46 -18.77 11.41
CA PHE A 30 15.60 -18.43 10.28
C PHE A 30 14.45 -17.53 10.73
N ILE A 31 14.40 -16.30 10.20
CA ILE A 31 13.36 -15.31 10.53
C ILE A 31 12.58 -14.98 9.25
N VAL A 32 11.26 -14.93 9.37
CA VAL A 32 10.36 -14.54 8.28
C VAL A 32 9.79 -13.15 8.55
N ASP A 33 9.86 -12.27 7.56
CA ASP A 33 9.25 -10.94 7.56
C ASP A 33 8.00 -10.94 6.67
N TRP A 34 6.84 -10.90 7.30
CA TRP A 34 5.53 -11.00 6.67
C TRP A 34 5.05 -9.61 6.23
N HIS A 35 5.16 -9.29 4.94
CA HIS A 35 4.53 -8.10 4.34
C HIS A 35 3.21 -8.41 3.64
N ASN A 36 3.07 -9.61 3.09
CA ASN A 36 1.87 -10.12 2.44
C ASN A 36 1.77 -11.64 2.62
N PHE A 37 0.58 -12.20 2.37
CA PHE A 37 0.40 -13.63 2.26
C PHE A 37 0.51 -14.07 0.79
N GLY A 38 1.46 -14.94 0.47
CA GLY A 38 1.66 -15.40 -0.90
C GLY A 38 0.45 -16.16 -1.44
N TYR A 39 -0.23 -16.94 -0.60
CA TYR A 39 -1.45 -17.64 -1.01
C TYR A 39 -2.59 -16.69 -1.42
N THR A 40 -2.70 -15.50 -0.80
CA THR A 40 -3.74 -14.54 -1.19
C THR A 40 -3.42 -13.89 -2.53
N LEU A 41 -2.14 -13.56 -2.78
CA LEU A 41 -1.68 -13.05 -4.07
C LEU A 41 -1.90 -14.09 -5.17
N LEU A 42 -1.54 -15.35 -4.92
CA LEU A 42 -1.78 -16.44 -5.87
C LEU A 42 -3.27 -16.65 -6.12
N GLY A 43 -4.12 -16.49 -5.10
CA GLY A 43 -5.57 -16.56 -5.23
C GLY A 43 -6.18 -15.45 -6.08
N LEU A 44 -5.52 -14.29 -6.19
CA LEU A 44 -5.93 -13.24 -7.13
C LEU A 44 -5.60 -13.63 -8.58
N SER A 45 -4.48 -14.30 -8.81
CA SER A 45 -4.04 -14.70 -10.17
C SER A 45 -4.70 -15.98 -10.68
N LEU A 46 -4.81 -17.02 -9.86
CA LEU A 46 -5.30 -18.35 -10.25
C LEU A 46 -6.74 -18.63 -9.80
N GLY A 47 -7.36 -17.70 -9.07
CA GLY A 47 -8.68 -17.87 -8.47
C GLY A 47 -8.63 -18.57 -7.11
N ARG A 48 -9.43 -18.08 -6.17
CA ARG A 48 -9.45 -18.52 -4.77
C ARG A 48 -9.86 -19.99 -4.58
N SER A 49 -10.60 -20.57 -5.52
CA SER A 49 -11.07 -21.98 -5.47
C SER A 49 -10.05 -22.97 -6.05
N SER A 50 -8.90 -22.50 -6.54
CA SER A 50 -7.89 -23.38 -7.12
C SER A 50 -7.20 -24.24 -6.06
N ARG A 51 -7.05 -25.54 -6.35
CA ARG A 51 -6.32 -26.49 -5.49
C ARG A 51 -4.86 -26.07 -5.27
N PHE A 52 -4.28 -25.34 -6.23
CA PHE A 52 -2.92 -24.80 -6.10
C PHE A 52 -2.81 -23.77 -4.99
N VAL A 53 -3.82 -22.92 -4.81
CA VAL A 53 -3.86 -21.92 -3.73
C VAL A 53 -3.96 -22.59 -2.37
N ALA A 54 -4.77 -23.64 -2.25
CA ALA A 54 -4.87 -24.43 -1.02
C ALA A 54 -3.55 -25.12 -0.67
N LEU A 55 -2.87 -25.70 -1.67
CA LEU A 55 -1.55 -26.30 -1.49
C LEU A 55 -0.52 -25.24 -1.07
N TYR A 56 -0.51 -24.09 -1.75
CA TYR A 56 0.38 -22.98 -1.43
C TYR A 56 0.17 -22.46 -0.01
N HIS A 57 -1.09 -22.28 0.41
CA HIS A 57 -1.45 -21.88 1.76
C HIS A 57 -0.95 -22.89 2.81
N TRP A 58 -1.11 -24.19 2.55
CA TRP A 58 -0.59 -25.22 3.45
C TRP A 58 0.95 -25.17 3.57
N PHE A 59 1.65 -25.03 2.45
CA PHE A 59 3.11 -24.90 2.43
C PHE A 59 3.59 -23.67 3.19
N GLU A 60 3.00 -22.51 2.89
CA GLU A 60 3.34 -21.23 3.52
C GLU A 60 3.12 -21.29 5.03
N LYS A 61 2.00 -21.88 5.47
CA LYS A 61 1.69 -22.09 6.89
C LYS A 61 2.66 -23.05 7.57
N TYR A 62 3.02 -24.17 6.91
CA TYR A 62 3.92 -25.17 7.47
C TYR A 62 5.34 -24.61 7.68
N TYR A 63 5.91 -24.02 6.63
CA TYR A 63 7.27 -23.45 6.70
C TYR A 63 7.33 -22.16 7.52
N GLY A 64 6.25 -21.38 7.53
CA GLY A 64 6.10 -20.21 8.41
C GLY A 64 6.19 -20.58 9.89
N LYS A 65 5.54 -21.68 10.30
CA LYS A 65 5.67 -22.21 11.68
C LYS A 65 7.06 -22.72 12.02
N ALA A 66 7.83 -23.17 11.04
CA ALA A 66 9.18 -23.70 11.23
C ALA A 66 10.25 -22.62 11.39
N ALA A 67 9.88 -21.34 11.28
CA ALA A 67 10.76 -20.20 11.51
C ALA A 67 11.10 -20.05 13.00
N ASN A 68 12.33 -19.64 13.29
CA ASN A 68 12.79 -19.31 14.64
C ASN A 68 12.24 -17.97 15.13
N GLY A 69 11.87 -17.08 14.21
CA GLY A 69 11.23 -15.80 14.50
C GLY A 69 10.33 -15.33 13.36
N SER A 70 9.42 -14.41 13.67
CA SER A 70 8.54 -13.80 12.67
C SER A 70 8.30 -12.33 12.97
N LEU A 71 8.37 -11.51 11.92
CA LEU A 71 8.05 -10.08 11.91
C LEU A 71 6.84 -9.85 11.01
N CYS A 72 6.03 -8.83 11.26
CA CYS A 72 4.88 -8.54 10.41
C CYS A 72 4.55 -7.04 10.36
N VAL A 73 4.05 -6.59 9.23
CA VAL A 73 3.83 -5.16 8.96
C VAL A 73 2.65 -4.53 9.68
N THR A 74 1.69 -5.32 10.15
CA THR A 74 0.48 -4.80 10.79
C THR A 74 0.01 -5.66 11.96
N ARG A 75 -0.72 -5.04 12.90
CA ARG A 75 -1.43 -5.76 13.98
C ARG A 75 -2.50 -6.73 13.45
N ALA A 76 -3.17 -6.37 12.35
CA ALA A 76 -4.15 -7.24 11.72
C ALA A 76 -3.48 -8.53 11.21
N MET A 77 -2.33 -8.41 10.55
CA MET A 77 -1.54 -9.56 10.12
C MET A 77 -1.00 -10.37 11.29
N GLN A 78 -0.52 -9.72 12.35
CA GLN A 78 -0.11 -10.40 13.57
C GLN A 78 -1.23 -11.27 14.16
N HIS A 79 -2.46 -10.74 14.19
CA HIS A 79 -3.62 -11.45 14.70
C HIS A 79 -3.99 -12.65 13.82
N GLU A 80 -3.97 -12.48 12.51
CA GLU A 80 -4.17 -13.57 11.53
C GLU A 80 -3.12 -14.68 11.70
N LEU A 81 -1.84 -14.30 11.81
CA LEU A 81 -0.73 -15.22 12.05
C LEU A 81 -0.89 -15.96 13.38
N ALA A 82 -1.29 -15.26 14.46
CA ALA A 82 -1.46 -15.87 15.76
C ALA A 82 -2.65 -16.84 15.80
N GLN A 83 -3.82 -16.42 15.30
CA GLN A 83 -5.05 -17.19 15.42
C GLN A 83 -5.17 -18.31 14.39
N ASN A 84 -4.94 -17.99 13.12
CA ASN A 84 -5.17 -18.94 12.02
C ASN A 84 -3.92 -19.76 11.72
N TRP A 85 -2.73 -19.21 11.96
CA TRP A 85 -1.47 -19.86 11.64
C TRP A 85 -0.72 -20.36 12.87
N GLY A 86 -1.06 -19.94 14.09
CA GLY A 86 -0.32 -20.32 15.30
C GLY A 86 1.13 -19.82 15.30
N ILE A 87 1.41 -18.70 14.62
CA ILE A 87 2.73 -18.07 14.52
C ILE A 87 2.72 -16.82 15.40
N LYS A 88 3.68 -16.73 16.34
CA LYS A 88 3.87 -15.54 17.17
C LYS A 88 4.80 -14.56 16.45
N ALA A 89 4.22 -13.57 15.78
CA ALA A 89 4.97 -12.51 15.10
C ALA A 89 5.08 -11.25 15.96
N THR A 90 6.15 -10.48 15.74
CA THR A 90 6.31 -9.11 16.29
C THR A 90 5.94 -8.10 15.23
N VAL A 91 5.17 -7.08 15.59
CA VAL A 91 4.77 -6.03 14.63
C VAL A 91 5.92 -5.06 14.41
N LEU A 92 6.31 -4.89 13.15
CA LEU A 92 7.23 -3.88 12.68
C LEU A 92 6.58 -3.18 11.50
N TYR A 93 6.02 -2.00 11.75
CA TYR A 93 5.32 -1.26 10.70
C TYR A 93 6.28 -0.83 9.60
N ASP A 94 5.89 -1.03 8.34
CA ASP A 94 6.59 -0.45 7.20
C ASP A 94 6.51 1.06 7.29
N GLN A 95 7.67 1.71 7.41
CA GLN A 95 7.77 3.15 7.32
C GLN A 95 7.99 3.53 5.85
N PRO A 96 7.17 4.43 5.28
CA PRO A 96 7.43 4.89 3.93
C PRO A 96 8.77 5.66 3.91
N PRO A 97 9.52 5.60 2.80
CA PRO A 97 10.71 6.43 2.61
C PRO A 97 10.45 7.91 2.91
N GLU A 98 11.47 8.65 3.36
CA GLU A 98 11.35 10.06 3.77
C GLU A 98 10.79 10.99 2.69
N PHE A 99 10.89 10.62 1.42
CA PHE A 99 10.31 11.39 0.32
C PHE A 99 8.77 11.36 0.31
N PHE A 100 8.13 10.36 0.93
CA PHE A 100 6.69 10.34 1.18
C PHE A 100 6.36 11.25 2.35
N ARG A 101 6.29 12.54 2.04
CA ARG A 101 5.96 13.62 2.98
C ARG A 101 4.68 14.33 2.53
N PRO A 102 3.98 15.02 3.44
CA PRO A 102 2.88 15.89 3.06
C PRO A 102 3.31 16.88 1.98
N THR A 103 2.59 16.88 0.84
CA THR A 103 2.92 17.73 -0.30
C THR A 103 2.89 19.22 0.12
N PRO A 104 3.95 20.00 -0.15
CA PRO A 104 3.98 21.45 0.09
C PRO A 104 2.82 22.17 -0.61
N MET A 105 2.42 23.33 -0.08
CA MET A 105 1.24 24.03 -0.60
C MET A 105 1.41 24.46 -2.06
N GLU A 106 2.63 24.87 -2.45
CA GLU A 106 2.95 25.24 -3.82
C GLU A 106 2.82 24.05 -4.79
N GLU A 107 3.35 22.89 -4.41
CA GLU A 107 3.24 21.67 -5.20
C GLU A 107 1.77 21.21 -5.31
N LYS A 108 0.98 21.32 -4.24
CA LYS A 108 -0.47 21.05 -4.26
C LYS A 108 -1.19 21.97 -5.23
N HIS A 109 -0.91 23.27 -5.19
CA HIS A 109 -1.53 24.23 -6.08
C HIS A 109 -1.17 23.95 -7.54
N LYS A 110 0.11 23.73 -7.86
CA LYS A 110 0.56 23.33 -9.20
C LYS A 110 -0.14 22.07 -9.70
N LEU A 111 -0.28 21.06 -8.83
CA LEU A 111 -1.02 19.83 -9.13
C LEU A 111 -2.49 20.16 -9.46
N PHE A 112 -3.18 20.89 -8.60
CA PHE A 112 -4.58 21.24 -8.82
C PHE A 112 -4.78 22.12 -10.05
N CYS A 113 -3.86 23.01 -10.41
CA CYS A 113 -3.92 23.79 -11.65
C CYS A 113 -3.84 22.87 -12.88
N ARG A 114 -3.01 21.81 -12.83
CA ARG A 114 -2.92 20.81 -13.91
C ARG A 114 -4.20 19.98 -14.02
N LEU A 115 -4.74 19.52 -12.89
CA LEU A 115 -5.99 18.74 -12.85
C LEU A 115 -7.24 19.58 -13.08
N HIS A 116 -7.15 20.91 -12.92
CA HIS A 116 -8.31 21.80 -12.90
C HIS A 116 -9.19 21.65 -14.15
N LYS A 117 -8.56 21.55 -15.33
CA LYS A 117 -9.25 21.41 -16.61
C LYS A 117 -10.03 20.10 -16.69
N ASP A 118 -9.42 19.00 -16.27
CA ASP A 118 -10.03 17.66 -16.28
C ASP A 118 -11.16 17.52 -15.25
N LEU A 119 -11.04 18.22 -14.12
CA LEU A 119 -12.05 18.23 -13.06
C LEU A 119 -13.25 19.13 -13.36
N CYS A 120 -13.07 20.22 -14.11
CA CYS A 120 -14.16 21.12 -14.47
C CYS A 120 -14.92 20.69 -15.73
N HIS A 121 -14.29 19.86 -16.56
CA HIS A 121 -14.91 19.32 -17.77
C HIS A 121 -14.79 17.80 -17.78
N PRO A 122 -15.50 17.10 -16.88
CA PRO A 122 -15.47 15.64 -16.85
C PRO A 122 -15.96 15.10 -18.20
N ARG A 123 -15.32 14.02 -18.69
CA ARG A 123 -15.69 13.37 -19.97
C ARG A 123 -17.05 12.64 -19.92
N GLY A 124 -17.77 12.70 -18.80
CA GLY A 124 -19.08 12.08 -18.56
C GLY A 124 -20.22 13.12 -18.48
N GLY A 125 -21.42 12.68 -18.09
CA GLY A 125 -22.55 13.60 -17.88
C GLY A 125 -22.27 14.64 -16.79
N GLN A 126 -22.96 15.80 -16.85
CA GLN A 126 -22.81 16.90 -15.90
C GLN A 126 -22.85 16.39 -14.45
N ASP A 127 -21.80 16.71 -13.70
CA ASP A 127 -21.73 16.43 -12.27
C ASP A 127 -22.19 17.66 -11.45
N CYS A 128 -22.37 17.44 -10.14
CA CYS A 128 -22.80 18.48 -9.20
C CYS A 128 -21.82 19.65 -9.10
N VAL A 129 -20.58 19.48 -9.58
CA VAL A 129 -19.54 20.51 -9.61
C VAL A 129 -19.74 21.41 -10.83
N THR A 130 -20.03 20.85 -11.99
CA THR A 130 -20.22 21.61 -13.24
C THR A 130 -21.45 22.52 -13.17
N ALA A 131 -22.51 22.11 -12.46
CA ALA A 131 -23.76 22.87 -12.33
C ALA A 131 -23.66 24.15 -11.49
N GLY A 132 -22.75 24.21 -10.50
CA GLY A 132 -22.59 25.38 -9.62
C GLY A 132 -21.51 26.37 -10.04
N THR A 133 -20.71 26.02 -11.06
CA THR A 133 -19.42 26.66 -11.33
C THR A 133 -19.41 27.44 -12.66
N MET A 134 -20.41 27.25 -13.52
CA MET A 134 -20.48 27.85 -14.86
C MET A 134 -20.68 29.37 -14.89
N GLU A 135 -21.05 30.03 -13.78
CA GLU A 135 -21.45 31.44 -13.80
C GLU A 135 -20.40 32.46 -13.31
N LEU A 136 -19.18 32.06 -12.91
CA LEU A 136 -18.27 32.97 -12.17
C LEU A 136 -16.77 32.96 -12.53
N TRP A 137 -16.33 32.22 -13.54
CA TRP A 137 -14.90 31.92 -13.69
C TRP A 137 -14.26 32.75 -14.80
N ASN A 138 -13.73 33.91 -14.42
CA ASN A 138 -12.78 34.67 -15.24
C ASN A 138 -11.48 33.89 -15.36
N GLN A 139 -10.94 33.80 -16.58
CA GLN A 139 -9.70 33.09 -16.93
C GLN A 139 -8.42 33.68 -16.30
N ASP A 140 -8.53 34.70 -15.44
CA ASP A 140 -7.41 35.53 -14.94
C ASP A 140 -7.04 35.29 -13.47
N THR A 141 -7.78 34.45 -12.74
CA THR A 141 -7.48 34.19 -11.32
C THR A 141 -6.70 32.88 -11.16
N ASP A 142 -5.54 32.91 -10.47
CA ASP A 142 -4.76 31.74 -10.01
C ASP A 142 -5.57 30.92 -8.96
N GLU A 143 -6.78 30.50 -9.33
CA GLU A 143 -7.73 29.78 -8.49
C GLU A 143 -8.09 28.43 -9.10
N THR A 144 -8.22 27.42 -8.24
CA THR A 144 -8.70 26.09 -8.58
C THR A 144 -9.90 25.74 -7.69
N LEU A 145 -10.49 24.55 -7.91
CA LEU A 145 -11.55 24.02 -7.03
C LEU A 145 -11.07 23.83 -5.58
N PHE A 146 -9.77 23.62 -5.37
CA PHE A 146 -9.20 23.26 -4.06
C PHE A 146 -8.36 24.36 -3.43
N THR A 147 -7.69 25.18 -4.22
CA THR A 147 -6.69 26.16 -3.77
C THR A 147 -6.90 27.49 -4.45
N ALA A 148 -6.60 28.59 -3.76
CA ALA A 148 -6.49 29.91 -4.35
C ALA A 148 -5.12 30.49 -4.02
N LYS A 149 -4.60 31.33 -4.92
CA LYS A 149 -3.39 32.10 -4.70
C LYS A 149 -3.74 33.58 -4.73
N MET A 150 -3.39 34.28 -3.66
CA MET A 150 -3.51 35.74 -3.56
C MET A 150 -2.09 36.28 -3.39
N ASP A 151 -1.64 37.09 -4.35
CA ASP A 151 -0.27 37.61 -4.43
C ASP A 151 0.79 36.49 -4.38
N THR A 152 1.43 36.29 -3.23
CA THR A 152 2.44 35.26 -2.97
C THR A 152 1.93 34.09 -2.12
N ASP A 153 0.77 34.25 -1.48
CA ASP A 153 0.25 33.29 -0.52
C ASP A 153 -0.73 32.32 -1.19
N ILE A 154 -0.51 31.03 -0.92
CA ILE A 154 -1.35 29.94 -1.43
C ILE A 154 -2.08 29.32 -0.26
N PHE A 155 -3.40 29.18 -0.38
CA PHE A 155 -4.23 28.59 0.67
C PHE A 155 -5.29 27.64 0.09
N LEU A 156 -5.81 26.76 0.95
CA LEU A 156 -6.91 25.85 0.63
C LEU A 156 -8.25 26.56 0.80
N LYS A 157 -9.15 26.43 -0.19
CA LYS A 157 -10.50 27.01 -0.12
C LYS A 157 -11.34 26.33 0.96
N SER A 158 -12.14 27.09 1.70
CA SER A 158 -13.01 26.55 2.76
C SER A 158 -14.14 25.66 2.22
N ASN A 159 -14.68 26.00 1.05
CA ASN A 159 -15.76 25.25 0.38
C ASN A 159 -15.24 24.26 -0.68
N ARG A 160 -13.99 23.80 -0.56
CA ARG A 160 -13.43 22.85 -1.53
C ARG A 160 -14.10 21.47 -1.41
N PRO A 161 -14.29 20.75 -2.52
CA PRO A 161 -14.77 19.37 -2.48
C PRO A 161 -13.74 18.45 -1.81
N ALA A 162 -14.15 17.24 -1.42
CA ALA A 162 -13.25 16.18 -0.99
C ALA A 162 -12.71 15.42 -2.21
N LEU A 163 -11.39 15.21 -2.26
CA LEU A 163 -10.77 14.35 -3.28
C LEU A 163 -10.45 12.99 -2.65
N VAL A 164 -11.12 11.95 -3.13
CA VAL A 164 -10.83 10.56 -2.74
C VAL A 164 -10.05 9.92 -3.88
N VAL A 165 -8.81 9.53 -3.60
CA VAL A 165 -7.97 8.79 -4.55
C VAL A 165 -7.82 7.37 -4.03
N SER A 166 -8.18 6.40 -4.88
CA SER A 166 -7.88 5.00 -4.65
C SER A 166 -6.84 4.56 -5.67
N SER A 167 -5.66 4.17 -5.19
CA SER A 167 -4.61 3.58 -6.00
C SER A 167 -4.14 2.29 -5.37
N THR A 168 -3.79 1.29 -6.18
CA THR A 168 -2.99 0.16 -5.71
C THR A 168 -1.54 0.62 -5.57
N SER A 169 -0.97 0.44 -4.38
CA SER A 169 0.47 0.62 -4.15
C SER A 169 1.26 -0.30 -5.10
N TRP A 170 2.29 0.25 -5.74
CA TRP A 170 3.26 -0.50 -6.55
C TRP A 170 4.46 -0.90 -5.69
#